data_AF-A0A0Q5SY09-F1
#
_entry.id   AF-A0A0Q5SY09-F1
#
_cell.length_a   1.000
_cell.length_b   1.000
_cell.length_c   1.000
_cell.angle_alpha   90.00
_cell.angle_beta   90.00
_cell.angle_gamma   90.00
#
_symmetry.space_group_name_H-M   'P 1'
#
loop_
_entity.id
_entity.type
_entity.pdbx_description
1 polymer ?
#
loop_
_entity_poly.entity_id
_entity_poly.type
_entity_poly.pdbx_seq_one_letter_code
_entity_poly.pdbx_strand_id
1 'polypeptide(L)'
;MKKLMPFLFLGLALLGLCMILTACNDGESSVGPQTGTGGSMARFAITGNTLYIVSKQSLEVYDITKGEAPVRTVRKEMNVGIETIFPYKNNLFIGANDGMYIYNNANPVSPVLLTKYTHIQSCDPVVVQDKYAYVTLRSGVACRRGNTLSSLDVIDVSVPSNPTLVHSQVMASPYGLGVSGNKLFVCEGSNGLRVMDISDPALPVDKYNFSDVPAYDVIVRPNHLIVTGEKGLYQYKFGNSNEYELLSKIPVL
;
A
#
# COMPACT_ATOMS: atom_id res chain seq x y z
N MET A 1 -28.47 -59.75 -41.07
CA MET A 1 -28.05 -58.38 -40.71
C MET A 1 -28.56 -58.04 -39.30
N LYS A 2 -27.89 -58.50 -38.25
CA LYS A 2 -28.11 -58.09 -36.85
C LYS A 2 -26.79 -58.25 -36.11
N LYS A 3 -26.50 -57.33 -35.18
CA LYS A 3 -25.34 -57.24 -34.26
C LYS A 3 -24.17 -56.35 -34.73
N LEU A 4 -24.41 -55.04 -34.82
CA LEU A 4 -23.32 -54.05 -34.78
C LEU A 4 -23.67 -52.80 -33.95
N MET A 5 -24.61 -52.92 -33.00
CA MET A 5 -25.11 -51.78 -32.21
C MET A 5 -24.71 -51.75 -30.72
N PRO A 6 -24.23 -52.82 -30.04
CA PRO A 6 -23.81 -52.70 -28.64
C PRO A 6 -22.36 -52.23 -28.45
N PHE A 7 -21.49 -52.36 -29.46
CA PHE A 7 -20.08 -51.95 -29.35
C PHE A 7 -19.87 -50.44 -29.52
N LEU A 8 -20.73 -49.76 -30.28
CA LEU A 8 -20.64 -48.31 -30.49
C LEU A 8 -21.01 -47.53 -29.22
N PHE A 9 -22.00 -48.01 -28.46
CA PHE A 9 -22.41 -47.41 -27.18
C PHE A 9 -21.38 -47.66 -26.06
N LEU A 10 -20.73 -48.83 -26.04
CA LEU A 10 -19.68 -49.12 -25.06
C LEU A 10 -18.40 -48.28 -25.33
N GLY A 11 -18.08 -48.02 -26.60
CA GLY A 11 -16.97 -47.15 -26.99
C GLY A 11 -17.20 -45.67 -26.63
N LEU A 12 -18.42 -45.14 -26.83
CA LEU A 12 -18.76 -43.77 -26.42
C LEU A 12 -18.81 -43.62 -24.89
N ALA A 13 -19.28 -44.64 -24.16
CA ALA A 13 -19.27 -44.62 -22.70
C ALA A 13 -17.85 -44.64 -22.13
N LEU A 14 -16.92 -45.40 -22.73
CA LEU A 14 -15.51 -45.42 -22.32
C LEU A 14 -14.78 -44.11 -22.65
N LEU A 15 -15.06 -43.48 -23.80
CA LEU A 15 -14.51 -42.17 -24.15
C LEU A 15 -15.05 -41.06 -23.23
N GLY A 16 -16.34 -41.10 -22.89
CA GLY A 16 -16.96 -40.18 -21.94
C GLY A 16 -16.39 -40.32 -20.53
N LEU A 17 -16.14 -41.56 -20.07
CA LEU A 17 -15.52 -41.82 -18.76
C LEU A 17 -14.05 -41.37 -18.72
N CYS A 18 -13.33 -41.48 -19.84
CA CYS A 18 -11.94 -41.02 -19.96
C CYS A 18 -11.82 -39.47 -20.02
N MET A 19 -12.81 -38.77 -20.58
CA MET A 19 -12.90 -37.30 -20.54
C MET A 19 -13.33 -36.76 -19.17
N ILE A 20 -14.13 -37.51 -18.40
CA ILE A 20 -14.52 -37.11 -17.02
C ILE A 20 -13.34 -37.30 -16.04
N LEU A 21 -12.47 -38.29 -16.27
CA LEU A 21 -11.28 -38.53 -15.43
C LEU A 21 -10.08 -37.62 -15.75
N THR A 22 -10.17 -36.77 -16.78
CA THR A 22 -9.13 -35.79 -17.16
C THR A 22 -9.55 -34.33 -16.91
N ALA A 23 -10.74 -34.10 -16.33
CA ALA A 23 -11.30 -32.77 -16.11
C ALA A 23 -11.02 -32.16 -14.72
N CYS A 24 -10.31 -32.85 -13.84
CA CYS A 24 -9.84 -32.30 -12.58
C CYS A 24 -8.31 -32.43 -12.51
N ASN A 25 -7.61 -31.74 -13.41
CA ASN A 25 -6.33 -31.18 -13.02
C ASN A 25 -6.65 -29.91 -12.25
N ASP A 26 -7.07 -30.08 -10.99
CA ASP A 26 -6.95 -29.03 -9.99
C ASP A 26 -5.45 -28.79 -9.88
N GLY A 27 -4.94 -27.95 -10.77
CA GLY A 27 -3.77 -27.18 -10.45
C GLY A 27 -4.16 -26.42 -9.20
N GLU A 28 -3.88 -27.02 -8.04
CA GLU A 28 -3.64 -26.28 -6.83
C GLU A 28 -2.58 -25.26 -7.23
N SER A 29 -3.04 -24.09 -7.66
CA SER A 29 -2.31 -22.87 -7.46
C SER A 29 -2.17 -22.82 -5.95
N SER A 30 -1.11 -23.46 -5.46
CA SER A 30 -0.65 -23.33 -4.10
C SER A 30 -0.55 -21.82 -3.94
N VAL A 31 -1.50 -21.24 -3.23
CA VAL A 31 -1.40 -19.86 -2.80
C VAL A 31 -0.29 -19.92 -1.77
N GLY A 32 0.96 -19.89 -2.26
CA GLY A 32 2.12 -19.68 -1.42
C GLY A 32 1.84 -18.42 -0.61
N PRO A 33 2.40 -18.28 0.60
CA PRO A 33 2.07 -17.20 1.51
C PRO A 33 2.10 -15.85 0.77
N GLN A 34 0.93 -15.30 0.42
CA GLN A 34 0.83 -14.01 -0.22
C GLN A 34 0.65 -13.00 0.90
N THR A 35 1.67 -12.18 1.12
CA THR A 35 1.58 -11.06 2.04
C THR A 35 0.68 -9.99 1.41
N GLY A 36 -0.26 -9.46 2.19
CA GLY A 36 -1.09 -8.34 1.75
C GLY A 36 -0.27 -7.05 1.56
N THR A 37 -0.84 -6.09 0.84
CA THR A 37 -0.31 -4.72 0.71
C THR A 37 -1.08 -3.79 1.64
N GLY A 38 -0.38 -3.07 2.51
CA GLY A 38 -0.97 -2.02 3.35
C GLY A 38 -1.14 -0.70 2.60
N GLY A 39 -2.04 0.15 3.08
CA GLY A 39 -2.12 1.55 2.65
C GLY A 39 -1.04 2.40 3.33
N SER A 40 -0.96 3.67 2.95
CA SER A 40 0.03 4.60 3.52
C SER A 40 -0.15 4.88 5.02
N MET A 41 -1.35 4.62 5.56
CA MET A 41 -1.66 4.76 6.99
C MET A 41 -1.37 3.48 7.78
N ALA A 42 -0.74 2.47 7.17
CA ALA A 42 -0.46 1.20 7.81
C ALA A 42 0.51 1.37 8.99
N ARG A 43 0.20 0.67 10.09
CA ARG A 43 1.02 0.58 11.31
C ARG A 43 1.75 -0.76 11.43
N PHE A 44 1.63 -1.60 10.42
CA PHE A 44 2.36 -2.84 10.32
C PHE A 44 2.63 -3.14 8.85
N ALA A 45 3.71 -3.86 8.60
CA ALA A 45 4.09 -4.26 7.26
C ALA A 45 4.88 -5.57 7.30
N ILE A 46 4.95 -6.26 6.17
CA ILE A 46 5.69 -7.53 6.05
C ILE A 46 6.77 -7.39 4.99
N THR A 47 7.96 -7.93 5.25
CA THR A 47 9.03 -8.12 4.26
C THR A 47 9.58 -9.53 4.42
N GLY A 48 9.30 -10.40 3.44
CA GLY A 48 9.60 -11.84 3.56
C GLY A 48 8.86 -12.46 4.76
N ASN A 49 9.61 -13.12 5.64
CA ASN A 49 9.07 -13.72 6.87
C ASN A 49 9.18 -12.80 8.09
N THR A 50 9.30 -11.49 7.88
CA THR A 50 9.40 -10.51 8.97
C THR A 50 8.19 -9.59 8.99
N LEU A 51 7.50 -9.54 10.12
CA LEU A 51 6.44 -8.58 10.42
C LEU A 51 7.01 -7.43 11.26
N TYR A 52 6.80 -6.21 10.78
CA TYR A 52 7.07 -4.99 11.52
C TYR A 52 5.75 -4.45 12.07
N ILE A 53 5.74 -4.04 13.33
CA ILE A 53 4.62 -3.34 13.96
C ILE A 53 5.17 -2.06 14.59
N VAL A 54 4.55 -0.93 14.27
CA VAL A 54 4.84 0.35 14.92
C VAL A 54 3.73 0.70 15.91
N SER A 55 4.06 0.65 17.20
CA SER A 55 3.22 1.22 18.26
C SER A 55 3.37 2.75 18.25
N LYS A 56 2.72 3.47 19.18
CA LYS A 56 2.93 4.92 19.29
C LYS A 56 4.36 5.30 19.66
N GLN A 57 5.18 4.38 20.18
CA GLN A 57 6.51 4.71 20.72
C GLN A 57 7.61 3.71 20.33
N SER A 58 7.26 2.55 19.76
CA SER A 58 8.20 1.46 19.48
C SER A 58 8.05 0.91 18.07
N LEU A 59 9.18 0.52 17.49
CA LEU A 59 9.24 -0.42 16.37
C LEU A 59 9.45 -1.83 16.96
N GLU A 60 8.53 -2.74 16.65
CA GLU A 60 8.62 -4.14 17.02
C GLU A 60 8.76 -5.01 15.77
N VAL A 61 9.64 -5.99 15.84
CA VAL A 61 9.96 -6.90 14.74
C VAL A 61 9.66 -8.32 15.17
N TYR A 62 8.95 -9.06 14.34
CA TYR A 62 8.54 -10.42 14.57
C TYR A 62 8.97 -11.32 13.42
N ASP A 63 9.53 -12.49 13.75
CA ASP A 63 9.66 -13.61 12.83
C ASP A 63 8.30 -14.30 12.72
N ILE A 64 7.78 -14.38 11.49
CA ILE A 64 6.50 -15.00 11.14
C ILE A 64 6.67 -16.24 10.24
N THR A 65 7.85 -16.86 10.24
CA THR A 65 8.10 -18.12 9.51
C THR A 65 7.10 -19.20 9.92
N LYS A 66 6.67 -19.20 11.19
CA LYS A 66 5.53 -19.97 11.70
C LYS A 66 4.37 -19.01 11.93
N GLY A 67 3.47 -18.89 10.95
CA GLY A 67 2.41 -17.88 10.96
C GLY A 67 1.46 -17.99 12.15
N GLU A 68 1.25 -19.20 12.66
CA GLU A 68 0.46 -19.50 13.85
C GLU A 68 1.16 -19.16 15.18
N ALA A 69 2.47 -18.94 15.16
CA ALA A 69 3.27 -18.63 16.34
C ALA A 69 4.37 -17.57 16.06
N PRO A 70 3.99 -16.30 15.83
CA PRO A 70 4.95 -15.22 15.63
C PRO A 70 5.88 -15.03 16.83
N VAL A 71 7.18 -14.82 16.59
CA VAL A 71 8.19 -14.60 17.64
C VAL A 71 8.76 -13.19 17.54
N ARG A 72 8.61 -12.37 18.58
CA ARG A 72 9.25 -11.04 18.61
C ARG A 72 10.76 -11.16 18.71
N THR A 73 11.49 -10.67 17.71
CA THR A 73 12.95 -10.71 17.65
C THR A 73 13.58 -9.41 18.12
N VAL A 74 12.93 -8.27 17.85
CA VAL A 74 13.43 -6.93 18.23
C VAL A 74 12.28 -6.08 18.77
N ARG A 75 12.61 -5.27 19.78
CA ARG A 75 11.80 -4.12 20.18
C ARG A 75 12.73 -2.93 20.34
N LYS A 76 12.48 -1.87 19.58
CA LYS A 76 13.23 -0.62 19.62
C LYS A 76 12.34 0.51 20.04
N GLU A 77 12.61 1.06 21.22
CA GLU A 77 11.94 2.29 21.67
C GLU A 77 12.48 3.47 20.86
N MET A 78 11.57 4.25 20.29
CA MET A 78 11.88 5.45 19.50
C MET A 78 11.54 6.74 20.27
N ASN A 79 10.76 6.65 21.36
CA ASN A 79 10.38 7.77 22.24
C ASN A 79 9.79 8.98 21.50
N VAL A 80 9.16 8.71 20.36
CA VAL A 80 8.49 9.67 19.49
C VAL A 80 7.13 9.09 19.13
N GLY A 81 6.14 9.95 18.84
CA GLY A 81 4.86 9.49 18.32
C GLY A 81 5.01 8.95 16.91
N ILE A 82 5.06 7.62 16.75
CA ILE A 82 5.12 6.95 15.45
C ILE A 82 3.70 6.77 14.90
N GLU A 83 3.52 7.01 13.61
CA GLU A 83 2.22 6.97 12.96
C GLU A 83 2.10 5.92 11.85
N THR A 84 3.13 5.77 11.00
CA THR A 84 3.05 4.91 9.80
C THR A 84 4.35 4.15 9.57
N ILE A 85 4.26 3.06 8.83
CA ILE A 85 5.41 2.30 8.34
C ILE A 85 5.21 1.90 6.88
N PHE A 86 6.20 2.19 6.05
CA PHE A 86 6.21 1.86 4.62
C PHE A 86 7.53 1.18 4.24
N PRO A 87 7.54 -0.14 3.98
CA PRO A 87 8.71 -0.82 3.44
C PRO A 87 8.87 -0.51 1.95
N TYR A 88 10.09 -0.19 1.53
CA TYR A 88 10.41 -0.05 0.11
C TYR A 88 11.85 -0.49 -0.18
N LYS A 89 11.99 -1.50 -1.05
CA LYS A 89 13.27 -2.17 -1.33
C LYS A 89 13.94 -2.58 0.00
N ASN A 90 15.19 -2.14 0.22
CA ASN A 90 15.96 -2.43 1.43
C ASN A 90 15.83 -1.35 2.50
N ASN A 91 14.73 -0.59 2.54
CA ASN A 91 14.52 0.45 3.54
C ASN A 91 13.13 0.35 4.19
N LEU A 92 13.02 0.81 5.43
CA LEU A 92 11.75 1.11 6.08
C LEU A 92 11.66 2.62 6.29
N PHE A 93 10.54 3.20 5.85
CA PHE A 93 10.20 4.60 6.06
C PHE A 93 9.14 4.65 7.15
N ILE A 94 9.44 5.31 8.25
CA ILE A 94 8.57 5.39 9.42
C ILE A 94 8.18 6.85 9.61
N GLY A 95 6.91 7.16 9.35
CA GLY A 95 6.34 8.47 9.63
C GLY A 95 6.13 8.64 11.13
N ALA A 96 6.63 9.74 11.68
CA ALA A 96 6.48 10.09 13.08
C ALA A 96 6.16 11.58 13.23
N ASN A 97 5.67 11.96 14.40
CA ASN A 97 5.25 13.32 14.69
C ASN A 97 6.35 14.34 14.45
N ASP A 98 7.63 13.99 14.59
CA ASP A 98 8.74 14.94 14.50
C ASP A 98 9.62 14.74 13.24
N GLY A 99 9.17 13.93 12.29
CA GLY A 99 9.88 13.65 11.06
C GLY A 99 9.68 12.23 10.53
N MET A 100 10.34 11.96 9.42
CA MET A 100 10.41 10.65 8.79
C MET A 100 11.72 9.96 9.18
N TYR A 101 11.63 8.79 9.80
CA TYR A 101 12.79 7.96 10.13
C TYR A 101 13.02 6.97 8.99
N ILE A 102 14.26 6.86 8.54
CA ILE A 102 14.65 5.93 7.49
C ILE A 102 15.59 4.89 8.07
N TYR A 103 15.21 3.62 7.98
CA TYR A 103 16.00 2.49 8.41
C TYR A 103 16.50 1.69 7.20
N ASN A 104 17.75 1.25 7.25
CA ASN A 104 18.23 0.16 6.42
C ASN A 104 17.56 -1.15 6.87
N ASN A 105 17.01 -1.86 5.91
CA ASN A 105 16.27 -3.09 6.07
C ASN A 105 16.79 -4.22 5.16
N ALA A 106 18.08 -4.17 4.77
CA ALA A 106 18.73 -5.25 4.03
C ALA A 106 18.77 -6.57 4.83
N ASN A 107 18.77 -6.48 6.16
CA ASN A 107 18.50 -7.60 7.05
C ASN A 107 17.15 -7.39 7.76
N PRO A 108 16.05 -7.99 7.27
CA PRO A 108 14.71 -7.75 7.78
C PRO A 108 14.54 -7.93 9.29
N VAL A 109 15.22 -8.91 9.90
CA VAL A 109 15.08 -9.20 11.34
C VAL A 109 15.81 -8.19 12.24
N SER A 110 16.64 -7.31 11.68
CA SER A 110 17.44 -6.34 12.43
C SER A 110 17.61 -5.02 11.65
N PRO A 111 16.53 -4.23 11.48
CA PRO A 111 16.61 -2.95 10.80
C PRO A 111 17.48 -1.95 11.56
N VAL A 112 18.31 -1.18 10.84
CA VAL A 112 19.27 -0.22 11.40
C VAL A 112 18.89 1.19 11.00
N LEU A 113 18.82 2.13 11.95
CA LEU A 113 18.50 3.53 11.65
C LEU A 113 19.61 4.14 10.79
N LEU A 114 19.26 4.71 9.63
CA LEU A 114 20.19 5.46 8.77
C LEU A 114 20.16 6.94 9.11
N THR A 115 18.96 7.52 9.12
CA THR A 115 18.78 8.96 9.34
C THR A 115 17.36 9.29 9.79
N LYS A 116 17.19 10.52 10.25
CA LYS A 116 15.90 11.15 10.49
C LYS A 116 15.83 12.40 9.63
N TYR A 117 14.86 12.43 8.71
CA TYR A 117 14.50 13.63 7.99
C TYR A 117 13.51 14.43 8.84
N THR A 118 13.96 15.57 9.36
CA THR A 118 13.11 16.45 10.17
C THR A 118 12.36 17.41 9.26
N HIS A 119 11.03 17.35 9.28
CA HIS A 119 10.14 18.34 8.69
C HIS A 119 9.20 18.92 9.76
N ILE A 120 8.24 19.76 9.35
CA ILE A 120 7.22 20.31 10.25
C ILE A 120 6.49 19.16 10.95
N GLN A 121 6.19 19.33 12.24
CA GLN A 121 5.50 18.34 13.05
C GLN A 121 4.14 17.97 12.42
N SER A 122 3.93 16.73 11.97
CA SER A 122 2.67 16.30 11.34
C SER A 122 2.46 14.78 11.41
N CYS A 123 1.26 14.33 11.04
CA CYS A 123 0.84 12.93 11.12
C CYS A 123 0.96 12.37 9.72
N ASP A 124 2.13 11.85 9.38
CA ASP A 124 2.55 11.83 7.98
C ASP A 124 2.59 10.41 7.42
N PRO A 125 1.56 10.03 6.65
CA PRO A 125 1.67 8.98 5.68
C PRO A 125 2.81 9.25 4.72
N VAL A 126 3.58 8.19 4.44
CA VAL A 126 4.64 8.20 3.45
C VAL A 126 4.44 7.04 2.50
N VAL A 127 4.63 7.31 1.21
CA VAL A 127 4.83 6.26 0.20
C VAL A 127 6.07 6.59 -0.62
N VAL A 128 6.75 5.56 -1.07
CA VAL A 128 8.02 5.71 -1.79
C VAL A 128 7.94 4.97 -3.12
N GLN A 129 8.37 5.64 -4.19
CA GLN A 129 8.62 5.04 -5.49
C GLN A 129 9.96 5.50 -6.02
N ASP A 130 10.81 4.53 -6.33
CA ASP A 130 12.18 4.67 -6.76
C ASP A 130 13.04 5.51 -5.83
N LYS A 131 13.28 6.77 -6.18
CA LYS A 131 14.10 7.70 -5.42
C LYS A 131 13.29 8.82 -4.77
N TYR A 132 11.95 8.77 -4.82
CA TYR A 132 11.11 9.81 -4.24
C TYR A 132 10.19 9.25 -3.17
N ALA A 133 10.19 9.91 -2.02
CA ALA A 133 9.19 9.77 -0.99
C ALA A 133 8.17 10.92 -1.13
N TYR A 134 6.90 10.56 -1.11
CA TYR A 134 5.78 11.49 -1.09
C TYR A 134 5.22 11.49 0.33
N VAL A 135 5.00 12.67 0.88
CA VAL A 135 4.60 12.85 2.28
C VAL A 135 3.45 13.86 2.36
N THR A 136 2.35 13.46 2.98
CA THR A 136 1.19 14.33 3.18
C THR A 136 1.25 14.98 4.56
N LEU A 137 1.40 16.30 4.59
CA LEU A 137 1.47 17.09 5.82
C LEU A 137 0.13 17.77 6.08
N ARG A 138 -0.73 17.18 6.92
CA ARG A 138 -2.07 17.73 7.23
C ARG A 138 -2.04 18.70 8.41
N SER A 139 -2.64 19.87 8.25
CA SER A 139 -2.84 20.85 9.32
C SER A 139 -4.17 20.67 10.05
N GLY A 140 -4.32 21.34 11.21
CA GLY A 140 -5.57 21.34 11.97
C GLY A 140 -5.84 20.04 12.74
N VAL A 141 -4.82 19.20 12.95
CA VAL A 141 -4.95 17.89 13.62
C VAL A 141 -4.06 17.78 14.85
N ALA A 142 -4.25 16.72 15.65
CA ALA A 142 -3.63 16.60 16.97
C ALA A 142 -2.10 16.77 16.98
N CYS A 143 -1.40 16.20 16.00
CA CYS A 143 0.04 16.29 15.79
C CYS A 143 0.51 17.62 15.16
N ARG A 144 -0.38 18.38 14.52
CA ARG A 144 -0.09 19.66 13.84
C ARG A 144 -1.19 20.68 14.12
N ARG A 145 -1.21 21.16 15.37
CA ARG A 145 -2.19 22.15 15.83
C ARG A 145 -1.84 23.54 15.27
N GLY A 146 -2.87 24.30 14.90
CA GLY A 146 -2.73 25.68 14.41
C GLY A 146 -3.09 25.86 12.93
N ASN A 147 -3.03 27.12 12.48
CA ASN A 147 -3.52 27.55 11.17
C ASN A 147 -2.39 27.56 10.12
N THR A 148 -1.70 26.43 9.98
CA THR A 148 -0.73 26.26 8.88
C THR A 148 -1.42 25.66 7.65
N LEU A 149 -0.84 25.85 6.46
CA LEU A 149 -1.34 25.19 5.25
C LEU A 149 -0.96 23.71 5.26
N SER A 150 -1.88 22.87 4.78
CA SER A 150 -1.56 21.48 4.47
C SER A 150 -0.74 21.41 3.19
N SER A 151 0.12 20.40 3.06
CA SER A 151 0.96 20.23 1.87
C SER A 151 1.19 18.77 1.49
N LEU A 152 1.64 18.59 0.25
CA LEU A 152 2.29 17.38 -0.25
C LEU A 152 3.76 17.75 -0.47
N ASP A 153 4.64 17.09 0.25
CA ASP A 153 6.08 17.24 0.11
C ASP A 153 6.64 16.07 -0.70
N VAL A 154 7.58 16.39 -1.60
CA VAL A 154 8.33 15.43 -2.41
C VAL A 154 9.78 15.49 -1.99
N ILE A 155 10.29 14.35 -1.53
CA ILE A 155 11.62 14.22 -0.93
C ILE A 155 12.44 13.28 -1.81
N ASP A 156 13.60 13.72 -2.29
CA ASP A 156 14.58 12.84 -2.91
C ASP A 156 15.25 11.99 -1.82
N VAL A 157 15.09 10.68 -1.93
CA VAL A 157 15.62 9.64 -1.05
C VAL A 157 16.59 8.71 -1.79
N SER A 158 17.16 9.16 -2.91
CA SER A 158 18.21 8.44 -3.65
C SER A 158 19.41 8.08 -2.78
N VAL A 159 19.73 8.93 -1.81
CA VAL A 159 20.66 8.67 -0.72
C VAL A 159 19.84 8.60 0.58
N PRO A 160 19.40 7.41 1.02
CA PRO A 160 18.50 7.28 2.17
C PRO A 160 19.06 7.84 3.50
N SER A 161 20.37 8.03 3.60
CA SER A 161 21.02 8.66 4.76
C SER A 161 21.04 10.20 4.69
N ASN A 162 20.77 10.80 3.54
CA ASN A 162 20.75 12.25 3.31
C ASN A 162 19.58 12.68 2.38
N PRO A 163 18.33 12.52 2.84
CA PRO A 163 17.15 12.91 2.07
C PRO A 163 17.02 14.43 1.94
N THR A 164 16.48 14.91 0.82
CA THR A 164 16.32 16.34 0.52
C THR A 164 14.93 16.68 -0.02
N LEU A 165 14.33 17.78 0.47
CA LEU A 165 13.10 18.33 -0.11
C LEU A 165 13.39 18.86 -1.51
N VAL A 166 12.62 18.41 -2.51
CA VAL A 166 12.75 18.91 -3.90
C VAL A 166 11.52 19.67 -4.37
N HIS A 167 10.35 19.40 -3.78
CA HIS A 167 9.11 20.09 -4.11
C HIS A 167 8.15 20.07 -2.92
N SER A 168 7.34 21.12 -2.81
CA SER A 168 6.23 21.18 -1.85
C SER A 168 5.09 21.95 -2.50
N GLN A 169 3.88 21.42 -2.40
CA GLN A 169 2.68 22.06 -2.92
C GLN A 169 1.57 22.08 -1.88
N VAL A 170 0.78 23.15 -1.90
CA VAL A 170 -0.36 23.32 -0.99
C VAL A 170 -1.45 22.32 -1.34
N MET A 171 -2.01 21.70 -0.31
CA MET A 171 -3.11 20.73 -0.40
C MET A 171 -4.29 21.23 0.41
N ALA A 172 -5.51 20.77 0.09
CA ALA A 172 -6.70 21.19 0.80
C ALA A 172 -6.80 20.49 2.17
N SER A 173 -6.75 19.14 2.18
CA SER A 173 -6.81 18.36 3.41
C SER A 173 -6.31 16.93 3.17
N PRO A 174 -5.01 16.72 2.96
CA PRO A 174 -4.50 15.41 2.57
C PRO A 174 -4.49 14.42 3.75
N TYR A 175 -4.85 13.16 3.49
CA TYR A 175 -4.84 12.03 4.41
C TYR A 175 -3.82 11.01 3.88
N GLY A 176 -4.25 9.76 3.62
CA GLY A 176 -3.43 8.74 3.00
C GLY A 176 -3.17 9.01 1.52
N LEU A 177 -2.16 8.33 1.00
CA LEU A 177 -1.71 8.39 -0.37
C LEU A 177 -1.33 7.01 -0.89
N GLY A 178 -1.15 6.90 -2.20
CA GLY A 178 -0.72 5.68 -2.86
C GLY A 178 -0.01 6.00 -4.16
N VAL A 179 0.96 5.18 -4.56
CA VAL A 179 1.77 5.45 -5.76
C VAL A 179 1.83 4.20 -6.64
N SER A 180 1.70 4.38 -7.95
CA SER A 180 1.89 3.31 -8.93
C SER A 180 2.21 3.87 -10.32
N GLY A 181 3.43 3.62 -10.79
CA GLY A 181 3.90 4.13 -12.07
C GLY A 181 3.85 5.65 -12.07
N ASN A 182 3.25 6.26 -13.10
CA ASN A 182 3.17 7.71 -13.21
C ASN A 182 1.95 8.32 -12.48
N LYS A 183 1.39 7.61 -11.49
CA LYS A 183 0.19 8.04 -10.77
C LYS A 183 0.45 8.12 -9.27
N LEU A 184 0.13 9.27 -8.69
CA LEU A 184 0.05 9.49 -7.25
C LEU A 184 -1.42 9.74 -6.87
N PHE A 185 -1.92 8.94 -5.95
CA PHE A 185 -3.26 9.04 -5.41
C PHE A 185 -3.17 9.74 -4.05
N VAL A 186 -3.95 10.79 -3.83
CA VAL A 186 -3.98 11.53 -2.57
C VAL A 186 -5.42 11.61 -2.10
N CYS A 187 -5.68 11.07 -0.91
CA CYS A 187 -6.99 11.12 -0.28
C CYS A 187 -7.15 12.49 0.40
N GLU A 188 -8.21 13.24 0.10
CA GLU A 188 -8.42 14.60 0.63
C GLU A 188 -9.65 14.74 1.53
N GLY A 189 -10.03 13.65 2.22
CA GLY A 189 -11.20 13.61 3.08
C GLY A 189 -12.46 13.91 2.28
N SER A 190 -13.25 14.88 2.73
CA SER A 190 -14.49 15.30 2.06
C SER A 190 -14.28 15.89 0.65
N ASN A 191 -13.05 16.27 0.28
CA ASN A 191 -12.75 16.82 -1.05
C ASN A 191 -12.54 15.75 -2.13
N GLY A 192 -12.50 14.47 -1.74
CA GLY A 192 -12.44 13.35 -2.69
C GLY A 192 -11.13 12.58 -2.69
N LEU A 193 -10.98 11.71 -3.69
CA LEU A 193 -9.72 11.10 -4.08
C LEU A 193 -9.12 11.90 -5.25
N ARG A 194 -7.98 12.56 -5.01
CA ARG A 194 -7.21 13.25 -6.04
C ARG A 194 -6.22 12.30 -6.70
N VAL A 195 -6.09 12.40 -8.01
CA VAL A 195 -5.05 11.72 -8.80
C VAL A 195 -4.15 12.77 -9.42
N MET A 196 -2.85 12.63 -9.19
CA MET A 196 -1.80 13.42 -9.79
C MET A 196 -0.98 12.59 -10.78
N ASP A 197 -0.55 13.24 -11.85
CA ASP A 197 0.50 12.76 -12.75
C ASP A 197 1.86 12.98 -12.10
N ILE A 198 2.68 11.93 -12.05
CA ILE A 198 4.08 11.98 -11.59
C ILE A 198 5.03 11.46 -12.67
N SER A 199 4.72 11.71 -13.94
CA SER A 199 5.64 11.43 -15.06
C SER A 199 6.98 12.18 -14.91
N ASP A 200 6.95 13.36 -14.29
CA ASP A 200 8.10 13.89 -13.55
C ASP A 200 7.87 13.63 -12.05
N PRO A 201 8.56 12.63 -11.46
CA PRO A 201 8.32 12.26 -10.07
C PRO A 201 8.67 13.35 -9.06
N ALA A 202 9.52 14.32 -9.42
CA ALA A 202 9.87 15.46 -8.58
C ALA A 202 8.79 16.54 -8.56
N LEU A 203 7.88 16.54 -9.55
CA LEU A 203 6.88 17.59 -9.75
C LEU A 203 5.49 16.98 -10.06
N PRO A 204 4.75 16.53 -9.03
CA PRO A 204 3.38 16.07 -9.19
C PRO A 204 2.46 17.15 -9.76
N VAL A 205 1.60 16.77 -10.70
CA VAL A 205 0.62 17.69 -11.33
C VAL A 205 -0.78 17.10 -11.24
N ASP A 206 -1.75 17.91 -10.83
CA ASP A 206 -3.15 17.49 -10.75
C ASP A 206 -3.67 16.96 -12.10
N LYS A 207 -4.40 15.83 -12.05
CA LYS A 207 -4.96 15.20 -13.25
C LYS A 207 -6.44 14.90 -13.13
N TYR A 208 -6.86 14.26 -12.03
CA TYR A 208 -8.26 13.90 -11.78
C TYR A 208 -8.66 14.12 -10.32
N ASN A 209 -9.95 14.31 -10.08
CA ASN A 209 -10.52 14.28 -8.74
C ASN A 209 -11.85 13.51 -8.73
N PHE A 210 -11.95 12.49 -7.88
CA PHE A 210 -13.20 11.81 -7.56
C PHE A 210 -13.84 12.49 -6.35
N SER A 211 -14.48 13.64 -6.59
CA SER A 211 -15.04 14.48 -5.53
C SER A 211 -16.19 13.83 -4.74
N ASP A 212 -16.80 12.80 -5.29
CA ASP A 212 -17.89 12.03 -4.67
C ASP A 212 -17.42 10.85 -3.79
N VAL A 213 -16.10 10.63 -3.74
CA VAL A 213 -15.43 9.57 -2.98
C VAL A 213 -14.68 10.18 -1.80
N PRO A 214 -15.34 10.44 -0.65
CA PRO A 214 -14.68 11.08 0.49
C PRO A 214 -13.62 10.15 1.08
N ALA A 215 -12.36 10.34 0.70
CA ALA A 215 -11.31 9.35 0.87
C ALA A 215 -10.42 9.65 2.08
N TYR A 216 -10.09 8.61 2.85
CA TYR A 216 -9.17 8.68 3.98
C TYR A 216 -7.85 7.95 3.71
N ASP A 217 -7.90 6.74 3.12
CA ASP A 217 -6.69 6.01 2.72
C ASP A 217 -6.93 5.25 1.43
N VAL A 218 -5.85 4.94 0.72
CA VAL A 218 -5.87 4.18 -0.52
C VAL A 218 -4.79 3.11 -0.50
N ILE A 219 -5.19 1.88 -0.80
CA ILE A 219 -4.29 0.75 -1.01
C ILE A 219 -4.17 0.52 -2.50
N VAL A 220 -2.95 0.59 -3.01
CA VAL A 220 -2.67 0.38 -4.43
C VAL A 220 -2.17 -1.05 -4.64
N ARG A 221 -2.83 -1.77 -5.52
CA ARG A 221 -2.46 -3.11 -5.98
C ARG A 221 -2.28 -3.09 -7.50
N PRO A 222 -1.65 -4.12 -8.10
CA PRO A 222 -1.61 -4.22 -9.56
C PRO A 222 -3.01 -4.06 -10.17
N ASN A 223 -3.19 -3.00 -10.96
CA ASN A 223 -4.43 -2.62 -11.65
C ASN A 223 -5.66 -2.38 -10.75
N HIS A 224 -5.51 -2.28 -9.42
CA HIS A 224 -6.63 -2.07 -8.51
C HIS A 224 -6.33 -1.04 -7.42
N LEU A 225 -7.32 -0.21 -7.10
CA LEU A 225 -7.33 0.66 -5.94
C LEU A 225 -8.39 0.17 -4.96
N ILE A 226 -8.03 0.12 -3.68
CA ILE A 226 -8.99 -0.03 -2.59
C ILE A 226 -8.96 1.28 -1.82
N VAL A 227 -10.05 2.04 -1.88
CA VAL A 227 -10.16 3.35 -1.24
C VAL A 227 -11.09 3.22 -0.06
N THR A 228 -10.63 3.65 1.11
CA THR A 228 -11.45 3.72 2.33
C THR A 228 -11.86 5.16 2.57
N GLY A 229 -13.06 5.36 3.11
CA GLY A 229 -13.63 6.68 3.21
C GLY A 229 -14.90 6.72 4.05
N GLU A 230 -15.39 7.93 4.30
CA GLU A 230 -16.58 8.19 5.11
C GLU A 230 -17.81 7.40 4.63
N LYS A 231 -17.95 7.27 3.31
CA LYS A 231 -19.11 6.65 2.65
C LYS A 231 -18.94 5.17 2.32
N GLY A 232 -17.81 4.55 2.68
CA GLY A 232 -17.56 3.15 2.36
C GLY A 232 -16.14 2.80 1.96
N LEU A 233 -15.98 1.53 1.60
CA LEU A 233 -14.83 0.98 0.90
C LEU A 233 -15.17 0.84 -0.58
N TYR A 234 -14.34 1.43 -1.44
CA TYR A 234 -14.51 1.45 -2.89
C TYR A 234 -13.40 0.64 -3.53
N GLN A 235 -13.73 -0.13 -4.56
CA GLN A 235 -12.76 -0.83 -5.38
C GLN A 235 -12.82 -0.30 -6.79
N TYR A 236 -11.69 0.18 -7.29
CA TYR A 236 -11.54 0.60 -8.68
C TYR A 236 -10.57 -0.29 -9.40
N LYS A 237 -10.86 -0.60 -10.65
CA LYS A 237 -9.85 -1.03 -11.61
C LYS A 237 -9.24 0.21 -12.25
N PHE A 238 -7.93 0.21 -12.40
CA PHE A 238 -7.20 1.24 -13.11
C PHE A 238 -6.08 0.61 -13.94
N GLY A 239 -5.51 1.37 -14.86
CA GLY A 239 -4.37 0.91 -15.65
C GLY A 239 -3.45 2.05 -16.07
N ASN A 240 -2.76 1.85 -17.18
CA ASN A 240 -1.93 2.90 -17.78
C ASN A 240 -2.80 4.00 -18.41
N SER A 241 -3.97 3.65 -18.96
CA SER A 241 -4.97 4.63 -19.38
C SER A 241 -5.41 5.48 -18.18
N ASN A 242 -6.03 6.62 -18.48
CA ASN A 242 -6.62 7.49 -17.47
C ASN A 242 -8.07 7.07 -17.13
N GLU A 243 -8.42 5.80 -17.40
CA GLU A 243 -9.74 5.26 -17.15
C GLU A 243 -9.76 4.54 -15.80
N TYR A 244 -10.83 4.77 -15.06
CA TYR A 244 -11.07 4.18 -13.76
C TYR A 244 -12.48 3.58 -13.76
N GLU A 245 -12.55 2.29 -13.49
CA GLU A 245 -13.81 1.54 -13.47
C GLU A 245 -14.13 1.19 -12.01
N LEU A 246 -15.25 1.68 -11.49
CA LEU A 246 -15.75 1.26 -10.18
C LEU A 246 -16.21 -0.19 -10.26
N LEU A 247 -15.51 -1.08 -9.58
CA LEU A 247 -15.84 -2.51 -9.53
C LEU A 247 -16.87 -2.81 -8.44
N SER A 248 -16.71 -2.19 -7.27
CA SER A 248 -17.58 -2.43 -6.13
C SER A 248 -17.53 -1.32 -5.10
N LYS A 249 -18.58 -1.23 -4.28
CA LYS A 249 -18.66 -0.37 -3.10
C LYS A 249 -19.31 -1.13 -1.95
N ILE A 250 -18.64 -1.15 -0.81
CA ILE A 250 -19.20 -1.59 0.47
C ILE A 250 -19.50 -0.32 1.28
N PRO A 251 -20.78 0.09 1.44
CA PRO A 251 -21.12 1.30 2.16
C PRO A 251 -20.88 1.15 3.67
N VAL A 252 -20.55 2.25 4.33
CA VAL A 252 -20.75 2.38 5.79
C VAL A 252 -22.23 2.72 6.00
N LEU A 253 -22.91 1.97 6.88
CA LEU A 253 -24.32 2.14 7.23
C LEU A 253 -24.52 3.19 8.31
#